data_AF-X0B501-F1
#
_entry.id   AF-X0B501-F1
#
_cell.length_a   1.000
_cell.length_b   1.000
_cell.length_c   1.000
_cell.angle_alpha   90.00
_cell.angle_beta   90.00
_cell.angle_gamma   90.00
#
_symmetry.space_group_name_H-M   'P 1'
#
loop_
_entity.id
_entity.type
_entity.pdbx_description
1 polymer ?
#
loop_
_entity_poly.entity_id
_entity_poly.type
_entity_poly.pdbx_seq_one_letter_code
_entity_poly.pdbx_strand_id
1 'polypeptide(L)'
;MVNPTDTSSGYGIGVINEESEKPFVTEIPVPPSVRNSLTLKLTMTYADVPGAALSNGLNLVVKAGDRERHGNQGQQEFDNTAAGSFDRRNNVEQVIWPQIPGDNVKIIIKPYRLVSPLVPFSYAWKSSKTARL
;
A
#
# COMPACT_ATOMS: atom_id res chain seq x y z
N MET A 1 8.25 -14.25 16.87
CA MET A 1 8.38 -12.90 17.45
C MET A 1 9.03 -12.01 16.40
N VAL A 2 8.42 -10.87 16.07
CA VAL A 2 9.04 -9.85 15.20
C VAL A 2 10.13 -9.18 16.03
N ASN A 3 11.35 -9.09 15.49
CA ASN A 3 12.43 -8.38 16.16
C ASN A 3 12.10 -6.88 16.14
N PRO A 4 12.02 -6.18 17.28
CA PRO A 4 11.71 -4.74 17.32
C PRO A 4 12.70 -3.87 16.53
N THR A 5 13.88 -4.40 16.19
CA THR A 5 14.89 -3.70 15.38
C THR A 5 14.81 -4.05 13.89
N ASP A 6 13.87 -4.90 13.46
CA ASP A 6 13.71 -5.26 12.05
C ASP A 6 13.06 -4.10 11.28
N THR A 7 13.88 -3.30 10.62
CA THR A 7 13.43 -2.22 9.72
C THR A 7 13.07 -2.74 8.32
N SER A 8 13.11 -4.05 8.09
CA SER A 8 12.80 -4.68 6.81
C SER A 8 11.39 -5.28 6.77
N SER A 9 10.62 -5.25 7.84
CA SER A 9 9.23 -5.68 7.82
C SER A 9 8.38 -4.97 8.86
N GLY A 10 7.06 -4.97 8.66
CA GLY A 10 6.14 -4.36 9.60
C GLY A 10 4.68 -4.52 9.20
N TYR A 11 3.81 -4.03 10.06
CA TYR A 11 2.37 -3.99 9.82
C TYR A 11 1.74 -2.81 10.57
N GLY A 12 0.52 -2.48 10.20
CA GLY A 12 -0.28 -1.50 10.93
C GLY A 12 -1.76 -1.66 10.60
N ILE A 13 -2.56 -0.88 11.33
CA ILE A 13 -4.00 -0.79 11.15
C ILE A 13 -4.38 0.67 11.02
N GLY A 14 -5.52 0.93 10.40
CA GLY A 14 -6.09 2.26 10.30
C GLY A 14 -7.59 2.20 10.04
N VAL A 15 -8.19 3.38 9.91
CA VAL A 15 -9.60 3.53 9.59
C VAL A 15 -9.76 4.67 8.59
N ILE A 16 -10.60 4.45 7.58
CA ILE A 16 -11.08 5.51 6.69
C ILE A 16 -12.46 5.91 7.16
N ASN A 17 -12.67 7.22 7.35
CA ASN A 17 -13.93 7.79 7.79
C ASN A 17 -14.65 8.47 6.62
N GLU A 18 -15.89 8.06 6.38
CA GLU A 18 -16.79 8.56 5.32
C GLU A 18 -17.01 10.08 5.38
N GLU A 19 -17.14 10.67 6.57
CA GLU A 19 -17.38 12.11 6.70
C GLU A 19 -16.18 12.94 6.25
N SER A 20 -14.98 12.42 6.46
CA SER A 20 -13.74 13.15 6.16
C SER A 20 -13.21 12.86 4.76
N GLU A 21 -13.45 11.64 4.26
CA GLU A 21 -12.83 11.03 3.09
C GLU A 21 -11.30 11.23 2.99
N LYS A 22 -10.64 11.49 4.12
CA LYS A 22 -9.20 11.75 4.12
C LYS A 22 -8.43 10.46 3.90
N PRO A 23 -7.44 10.45 2.98
CA PRO A 23 -6.53 9.32 2.86
C PRO A 23 -5.77 9.10 4.16
N PHE A 24 -5.55 7.84 4.52
CA PHE A 24 -4.54 7.49 5.50
C PHE A 24 -3.17 7.53 4.85
N VAL A 25 -2.19 8.13 5.54
CA VAL A 25 -0.81 8.24 5.06
C VAL A 25 0.14 7.82 6.17
N THR A 26 1.08 6.94 5.85
CA THR A 26 2.20 6.62 6.72
C THR A 26 3.47 6.44 5.90
N GLU A 27 4.63 6.56 6.56
CA GLU A 27 5.95 6.46 5.95
C GLU A 27 6.72 5.31 6.59
N ILE A 28 7.41 4.53 5.74
CA ILE A 28 8.35 3.51 6.18
C ILE A 28 9.73 3.82 5.61
N PRO A 29 10.80 3.64 6.41
CA PRO A 29 12.16 3.92 5.96
C PRO A 29 12.65 2.86 4.97
N VAL A 30 13.42 3.28 3.96
CA VAL A 30 14.21 2.36 3.12
C VAL A 30 15.65 2.34 3.66
N PRO A 31 16.17 1.20 4.11
CA PRO A 31 17.53 1.13 4.64
C PRO A 31 18.58 1.65 3.63
N PRO A 32 19.38 2.68 3.98
CA PRO A 32 20.25 3.36 3.02
C PRO A 32 21.31 2.48 2.34
N SER A 33 21.83 1.49 3.08
CA SER A 33 22.92 0.62 2.64
C SER A 33 22.54 -0.37 1.53
N VAL A 34 21.25 -0.49 1.21
CA VAL A 34 20.70 -1.48 0.27
C VAL A 34 19.68 -0.87 -0.70
N ARG A 35 19.68 0.46 -0.86
CA ARG A 35 18.85 1.17 -1.85
C ARG A 35 18.98 0.55 -3.25
N ASN A 36 17.89 0.54 -4.01
CA ASN A 36 17.80 -0.05 -5.36
C ASN A 36 18.15 -1.56 -5.45
N SER A 37 18.38 -2.23 -4.32
CA SER A 37 18.64 -3.66 -4.23
C SER A 37 17.56 -4.41 -3.43
N LEU A 38 16.56 -3.69 -2.91
CA LEU A 38 15.42 -4.25 -2.20
C LEU A 38 14.20 -4.33 -3.09
N THR A 39 13.47 -5.43 -2.95
CA THR A 39 12.09 -5.56 -3.39
C THR A 39 11.18 -5.29 -2.20
N LEU A 40 10.28 -4.32 -2.33
CA LEU A 40 9.18 -4.14 -1.40
C LEU A 40 8.01 -5.04 -1.81
N LYS A 41 7.45 -5.78 -0.86
CA LYS A 41 6.11 -6.34 -0.95
C LYS A 41 5.25 -5.66 0.10
N LEU A 42 4.11 -5.14 -0.31
CA LEU A 42 3.12 -4.52 0.56
C LEU A 42 1.75 -5.09 0.25
N THR A 43 0.97 -5.40 1.28
CA THR A 43 -0.41 -5.87 1.16
C THR A 43 -1.28 -5.03 2.07
N MET A 44 -2.41 -4.57 1.55
CA MET A 44 -3.49 -3.95 2.31
C MET A 44 -4.72 -4.87 2.24
N THR A 45 -5.46 -4.98 3.33
CA THR A 45 -6.74 -5.66 3.38
C THR A 45 -7.74 -4.93 4.28
N TYR A 46 -9.01 -5.01 3.91
CA TYR A 46 -10.13 -4.53 4.72
C TYR A 46 -11.26 -5.55 4.69
N ALA A 47 -12.01 -5.62 5.79
CA ALA A 47 -13.24 -6.36 5.85
C ALA A 47 -14.34 -5.52 5.21
N ASP A 48 -14.87 -5.98 4.08
CA ASP A 48 -15.99 -5.32 3.42
C ASP A 48 -17.32 -5.81 4.01
N VAL A 49 -18.39 -5.06 3.77
CA VAL A 49 -19.74 -5.50 4.18
C VAL A 49 -20.18 -6.73 3.38
N PRO A 50 -20.98 -7.64 3.98
CA PRO A 50 -21.48 -8.81 3.26
C PRO A 50 -22.23 -8.43 1.98
N GLY A 51 -21.91 -9.07 0.87
CA GLY A 51 -22.55 -8.81 -0.41
C GLY A 51 -21.93 -9.60 -1.56
N ALA A 52 -22.63 -9.64 -2.69
CA ALA A 52 -22.17 -10.33 -3.90
C ALA A 52 -21.02 -9.60 -4.62
N ALA A 53 -20.78 -8.34 -4.28
CA ALA A 53 -19.76 -7.50 -4.88
C ALA A 53 -19.15 -6.56 -3.84
N LEU A 54 -17.95 -6.06 -4.17
CA LEU A 54 -17.25 -5.06 -3.38
C LEU A 54 -18.15 -3.82 -3.18
N SER A 55 -18.36 -3.46 -1.93
CA SER A 55 -19.27 -2.44 -1.44
C SER A 55 -18.50 -1.18 -1.00
N ASN A 56 -17.52 -1.32 -0.10
CA ASN A 56 -16.52 -0.30 0.15
C ASN A 56 -15.35 -0.45 -0.83
N GLY A 57 -14.82 0.65 -1.33
CA GLY A 57 -13.65 0.70 -2.20
C GLY A 57 -12.56 1.55 -1.56
N LEU A 58 -11.48 0.89 -1.16
CA LEU A 58 -10.22 1.52 -0.77
C LEU A 58 -9.15 1.23 -1.82
N ASN A 59 -8.29 2.19 -2.12
CA ASN A 59 -7.13 2.01 -3.00
C ASN A 59 -5.85 1.97 -2.17
N LEU A 60 -4.97 1.03 -2.49
CA LEU A 60 -3.59 1.08 -2.07
C LEU A 60 -2.76 1.86 -3.09
N VAL A 61 -2.11 2.93 -2.62
CA VAL A 61 -1.09 3.68 -3.38
C VAL A 61 0.21 3.66 -2.59
N VAL A 62 1.29 3.28 -3.26
CA VAL A 62 2.64 3.28 -2.69
C VAL A 62 3.45 4.31 -3.47
N LYS A 63 4.06 5.29 -2.79
CA LYS A 63 4.95 6.28 -3.42
C LYS A 63 6.38 6.08 -2.98
N ALA A 64 7.31 6.20 -3.92
CA ALA A 64 8.74 6.12 -3.68
C ALA A 64 9.46 7.00 -4.71
N GLY A 65 10.22 8.01 -4.24
CA GLY A 65 10.76 9.06 -5.10
C GLY A 65 9.68 9.78 -5.92
N ASP A 66 9.89 9.91 -7.23
CA ASP A 66 8.97 10.60 -8.16
C ASP A 66 7.90 9.69 -8.78
N ARG A 67 7.81 8.43 -8.32
CA ARG A 67 6.90 7.43 -8.87
C ARG A 67 5.93 6.93 -7.82
N GLU A 68 4.79 6.44 -8.29
CA GLU A 68 3.84 5.67 -7.49
C GLU A 68 3.44 4.35 -8.17
N ARG A 69 3.01 3.38 -7.35
CA ARG A 69 2.39 2.13 -7.79
C ARG A 69 1.06 1.94 -7.08
N HIS A 70 0.10 1.37 -7.80
CA HIS A 70 -1.23 1.10 -7.30
C HIS A 70 -1.42 -0.40 -7.04
N GLY A 71 -2.30 -0.72 -6.08
CA GLY A 71 -2.66 -2.09 -5.75
C GLY A 71 -3.10 -2.89 -6.98
N ASN A 72 -2.55 -4.10 -7.10
CA ASN A 72 -2.88 -5.10 -8.11
C ASN A 72 -2.69 -4.63 -9.57
N GLN A 73 -1.88 -3.59 -9.83
CA GLN A 73 -1.52 -3.15 -11.20
C GLN A 73 -0.19 -3.76 -11.72
N GLY A 74 0.26 -4.86 -11.12
CA GLY A 74 1.49 -5.54 -11.52
C GLY A 74 2.75 -4.66 -11.38
N GLN A 75 3.51 -4.52 -12.47
CA GLN A 75 4.73 -3.72 -12.52
C GLN A 75 4.51 -2.30 -13.04
N GLN A 76 3.26 -1.90 -13.26
CA GLN A 76 2.96 -0.56 -13.78
C GLN A 76 3.32 0.51 -12.75
N GLU A 77 4.05 1.52 -13.22
CA GLU A 77 4.37 2.73 -12.46
C GLU A 77 3.61 3.91 -13.03
N PHE A 78 3.31 4.85 -12.14
CA PHE A 78 2.59 6.07 -12.44
C PHE A 78 3.38 7.27 -11.93
N ASP A 79 3.14 8.44 -12.51
CA ASP A 79 3.61 9.69 -11.94
C ASP A 79 2.83 10.00 -10.67
N ASN A 80 3.43 10.78 -9.75
CA ASN A 80 2.87 11.10 -8.42
C ASN A 80 1.52 11.87 -8.41
N THR A 81 0.88 12.04 -9.56
CA THR A 81 -0.37 12.75 -9.80
C THR A 81 -1.46 11.85 -10.40
N ALA A 82 -1.23 10.53 -10.53
CA ALA A 82 -2.18 9.67 -11.20
C ALA A 82 -3.50 9.54 -10.44
N ALA A 83 -4.59 9.62 -11.20
CA ALA A 83 -5.96 9.61 -10.70
C ALA A 83 -6.76 8.37 -11.16
N GLY A 84 -6.11 7.38 -11.78
CA GLY A 84 -6.77 6.20 -12.35
C GLY A 84 -5.92 4.93 -12.30
N SER A 85 -6.45 3.84 -12.86
CA SER A 85 -5.88 2.48 -12.82
C SER A 85 -5.75 1.94 -11.39
N PHE A 86 -6.90 1.70 -10.77
CA PHE A 86 -7.01 1.13 -9.44
C PHE A 86 -7.80 -0.18 -9.48
N ASP A 87 -7.58 -1.05 -8.48
CA ASP A 87 -8.41 -2.23 -8.30
C ASP A 87 -9.83 -1.81 -7.89
N ARG A 88 -10.82 -2.53 -8.40
CA ARG A 88 -12.26 -2.28 -8.17
C ARG A 88 -13.01 -3.55 -7.80
N ARG A 89 -12.30 -4.65 -7.56
CA ARG A 89 -12.85 -6.00 -7.41
C ARG A 89 -12.40 -6.64 -6.11
N ASN A 90 -11.25 -6.25 -5.57
CA ASN A 90 -10.66 -6.90 -4.41
C ASN A 90 -10.67 -6.00 -3.17
N ASN A 91 -10.94 -6.60 -2.02
CA ASN A 91 -10.70 -6.03 -0.69
C ASN A 91 -9.30 -6.40 -0.13
N VAL A 92 -8.46 -6.98 -0.98
CA VAL A 92 -7.05 -7.25 -0.75
C VAL A 92 -6.28 -6.68 -1.93
N GLU A 93 -5.42 -5.70 -1.68
CA GLU A 93 -4.58 -5.08 -2.69
C GLU A 93 -3.10 -5.26 -2.36
N GLN A 94 -2.30 -5.55 -3.38
CA GLN A 94 -0.86 -5.80 -3.23
C GLN A 94 -0.04 -4.95 -4.18
N VAL A 95 1.11 -4.50 -3.70
CA VAL A 95 2.19 -3.93 -4.51
C VAL A 95 3.45 -4.76 -4.28
N ILE A 96 4.09 -5.16 -5.38
CA ILE A 96 5.44 -5.71 -5.39
C ILE A 96 6.29 -4.73 -6.21
N TRP A 97 7.29 -4.13 -5.59
CA TRP A 97 8.15 -3.11 -6.20
C TRP A 97 9.63 -3.52 -6.09
N PRO A 98 10.18 -4.16 -7.13
CA PRO A 98 11.60 -4.44 -7.21
C PRO A 98 12.42 -3.15 -7.29
N GLN A 99 13.60 -3.17 -6.68
CA GLN A 99 14.55 -2.04 -6.74
C GLN A 99 13.90 -0.72 -6.33
N ILE A 100 13.15 -0.73 -5.23
CA ILE A 100 12.34 0.42 -4.81
C ILE A 100 13.19 1.70 -4.73
N PRO A 101 12.76 2.80 -5.38
CA PRO A 101 13.57 4.02 -5.44
C PRO A 101 13.48 4.85 -4.16
N GLY A 102 14.45 5.73 -3.96
CA GLY A 102 14.43 6.74 -2.90
C GLY A 102 14.70 6.22 -1.48
N ASP A 103 14.45 7.10 -0.51
CA ASP A 103 14.90 6.94 0.87
C ASP A 103 13.77 6.50 1.81
N ASN A 104 12.53 6.79 1.41
CA ASN A 104 11.32 6.50 2.15
C ASN A 104 10.23 6.04 1.18
N VAL A 105 9.31 5.24 1.71
CA VAL A 105 8.10 4.83 1.01
C VAL A 105 6.90 5.40 1.73
N LYS A 106 6.03 6.09 1.01
CA LYS A 106 4.72 6.49 1.52
C LYS A 106 3.71 5.41 1.18
N ILE A 107 3.02 4.92 2.20
CA ILE A 107 1.86 4.06 2.08
C ILE A 107 0.64 4.96 2.21
N ILE A 108 -0.20 4.99 1.17
CA ILE A 108 -1.38 5.84 1.10
C ILE A 108 -2.59 4.95 0.85
N ILE A 109 -3.54 4.92 1.78
CA ILE A 109 -4.82 4.25 1.61
C ILE A 109 -5.87 5.32 1.30
N LYS A 110 -6.37 5.34 0.05
CA LYS A 110 -7.31 6.36 -0.43
C LYS A 110 -8.74 5.79 -0.49
N PRO A 111 -9.76 6.48 0.04
CA PRO A 111 -11.13 6.12 -0.27
C PRO A 111 -11.44 6.30 -1.76
N TYR A 112 -12.34 5.47 -2.28
CA TYR A 112 -12.98 5.65 -3.59
C TYR A 112 -14.50 5.66 -3.48
N ARG A 113 -15.06 4.68 -2.76
CA ARG A 113 -16.49 4.59 -2.46
C ARG A 113 -16.65 4.04 -1.06
N LEU A 114 -17.43 4.68 -0.21
CA LEU A 114 -17.70 4.20 1.13
C LEU A 114 -19.20 4.02 1.27
N VAL A 115 -19.61 2.91 1.87
CA VAL A 115 -21.01 2.64 2.25
C VAL A 115 -21.13 2.41 3.76
N SER A 116 -19.99 2.40 4.46
CA SER A 116 -19.89 2.28 5.89
C SER A 116 -19.26 3.56 6.45
N PRO A 117 -19.75 4.11 7.56
CA PRO A 117 -19.21 5.35 8.14
C PRO A 117 -17.72 5.25 8.49
N LEU A 118 -17.30 4.05 8.90
CA LEU A 118 -15.93 3.71 9.20
C LEU A 118 -15.56 2.42 8.47
N VAL A 119 -14.45 2.44 7.73
CA VAL A 119 -13.88 1.26 7.07
C VAL A 119 -12.50 0.99 7.67
N PRO A 120 -12.40 0.05 8.64
CA PRO A 120 -11.12 -0.38 9.16
C PRO A 120 -10.33 -1.15 8.10
N PHE A 121 -9.01 -0.95 8.08
CA PHE A 121 -8.11 -1.71 7.23
C PHE A 121 -6.85 -2.09 8.01
N SER A 122 -6.12 -3.06 7.46
CA SER A 122 -4.78 -3.42 7.89
C SER A 122 -3.84 -3.43 6.70
N TYR A 123 -2.56 -3.23 6.98
CA TYR A 123 -1.52 -3.38 5.98
C TYR A 123 -0.31 -4.08 6.60
N ALA A 124 0.41 -4.82 5.76
CA ALA A 124 1.66 -5.46 6.11
C ALA A 124 2.66 -5.28 4.98
N TRP A 125 3.93 -5.17 5.34
CA TRP A 125 5.00 -4.95 4.38
C TRP A 125 6.26 -5.70 4.76
N LYS A 126 7.06 -6.01 3.73
CA LYS A 126 8.38 -6.57 3.84
C LYS A 126 9.26 -6.04 2.71
N SER A 127 10.45 -5.59 3.04
CA SER A 127 11.53 -5.36 2.10
C SER A 127 12.55 -6.49 2.22
N SER A 128 13.00 -7.00 1.08
CA SER A 128 14.01 -8.07 1.03
C SER A 128 14.92 -7.85 -0.16
N LYS A 129 16.16 -8.36 -0.10
CA LYS A 129 17.06 -8.28 -1.26
C LYS A 129 16.37 -8.85 -2.50
N THR A 130 16.43 -8.09 -3.59
CA THR A 130 15.97 -8.53 -4.90
C THR A 130 16.75 -9.79 -5.28
N ALA A 131 16.03 -10.86 -5.60
CA ALA A 131 16.65 -12.08 -6.07
C ALA A 131 17.42 -11.79 -7.36
N ARG A 132 18.69 -12.21 -7.43
CA ARG A 132 19.42 -12.25 -8.70
C ARG A 132 18.91 -13.48 -9.46
N LEU A 133 18.31 -13.26 -10.62
CA LEU A 133 18.04 -14.32 -11.58
C LEU A 133 19.35 -14.81 -12.20
#